data_AF-A0AAV7XTR4-F1
#
_entry.id   AF-A0AAV7XTR4-F1
#
_cell.length_a   1.000
_cell.length_b   1.000
_cell.length_c   1.000
_cell.angle_alpha   90.00
_cell.angle_beta   90.00
_cell.angle_gamma   90.00
#
_symmetry.space_group_name_H-M   'P 1'
#
loop_
_entity.id
_entity.type
_entity.pdbx_description
1 polymer ?
#
loop_
_entity_poly.entity_id
_entity_poly.type
_entity_poly.pdbx_seq_one_letter_code
_entity_poly.pdbx_strand_id
1 'polypeptide(L)'
;MPLVVITGIPASGKSTRAAQLKEYFEKEHQKTVHIVSENEVITSSNVNKNALYLDSSKEKEIRSNLKSQVQRLIGQDVVVIMDAPNYIKGYRYEIYCMSKSSKTTQCTLHCEAATTTAWEFNNARHTATGTGDESYSRETFDALVMRYEAPDSRNRWDSPLIVVQAEDSLPKEKFASALFDRKPPPPNQSTQNAPLSATNYLHELDRITQDIVTAIMSAQNMGLEGDIKIPGKDSLSVKLNGNKLTAAQLGRHRRQFLTYSKMHPSSDTSQVASLFVQFLNSSLAT
;
A
#
# COMPACT_ATOMS: atom_id res chain seq x y z
N MET A 1 -7.75 3.18 8.11
CA MET A 1 -6.54 2.64 8.77
C MET A 1 -5.51 3.72 8.62
N PRO A 2 -5.09 4.40 9.69
CA PRO A 2 -4.14 5.50 9.54
C PRO A 2 -2.76 5.25 10.14
N LEU A 3 -1.74 5.70 9.42
CA LEU A 3 -0.36 5.78 9.84
C LEU A 3 0.04 7.25 10.04
N VAL A 4 0.60 7.58 11.20
CA VAL A 4 1.27 8.87 11.43
C VAL A 4 2.78 8.65 11.38
N VAL A 5 3.45 9.33 10.45
CA VAL A 5 4.92 9.32 10.34
C VAL A 5 5.44 10.60 10.99
N ILE A 6 6.09 10.49 12.15
CA ILE A 6 6.69 11.65 12.80
C ILE A 6 8.09 11.87 12.24
N THR A 7 8.50 13.12 12.03
CA THR A 7 9.86 13.47 11.64
C THR A 7 10.29 14.77 12.31
N GLY A 8 11.59 14.94 12.47
CA GLY A 8 12.19 16.13 13.06
C GLY A 8 13.61 15.84 13.52
N ILE A 9 14.41 16.90 13.69
CA ILE A 9 15.77 16.80 14.22
C ILE A 9 15.80 16.12 15.60
N PRO A 10 16.96 15.61 16.06
CA PRO A 10 17.08 15.02 17.38
C PRO A 10 16.52 15.95 18.47
N ALA A 11 15.85 15.37 19.47
CA ALA A 11 15.23 16.09 20.59
C ALA A 11 14.15 17.15 20.25
N SER A 12 13.60 17.20 19.03
CA SER A 12 12.54 18.15 18.64
C SER A 12 11.13 17.91 19.23
N GLY A 13 10.98 17.06 20.25
CA GLY A 13 9.68 16.79 20.89
C GLY A 13 8.81 15.70 20.24
N LYS A 14 9.36 14.93 19.29
CA LYS A 14 8.65 13.83 18.59
C LYS A 14 7.89 12.88 19.51
N SER A 15 8.58 12.29 20.48
CA SER A 15 7.98 11.32 21.41
C SER A 15 6.88 11.94 22.28
N THR A 16 7.02 13.20 22.67
CA THR A 16 5.96 13.95 23.36
C THR A 16 4.71 14.07 22.49
N ARG A 17 4.87 14.45 21.21
CA ARG A 17 3.74 14.53 20.27
C ARG A 17 3.13 13.16 19.97
N ALA A 18 3.95 12.10 19.90
CA ALA A 18 3.47 10.73 19.74
C ALA A 18 2.54 10.33 20.90
N ALA A 19 2.94 10.61 22.15
CA ALA A 19 2.15 10.34 23.34
C ALA A 19 0.83 11.14 23.35
N GLN A 20 0.88 12.44 23.02
CA GLN A 20 -0.32 13.28 22.93
C GLN A 20 -1.30 12.80 21.86
N LEU A 21 -0.78 12.38 20.68
CA LEU A 21 -1.60 11.81 19.62
C LEU A 21 -2.25 10.49 20.04
N LYS A 22 -1.49 9.62 20.72
CA LYS A 22 -2.01 8.38 21.28
C LYS A 22 -3.18 8.66 22.22
N GLU A 23 -2.97 9.53 23.21
CA GLU A 23 -4.01 9.91 24.16
C GLU A 23 -5.25 10.48 23.46
N TYR A 24 -5.07 11.36 22.48
CA TYR A 24 -6.16 11.95 21.71
C TYR A 24 -7.00 10.89 20.98
N PHE A 25 -6.35 10.00 20.22
CA PHE A 25 -7.07 9.00 19.43
C PHE A 25 -7.69 7.89 20.28
N GLU A 26 -7.08 7.53 21.40
CA GLU A 26 -7.65 6.56 22.34
C GLU A 26 -8.88 7.15 23.05
N LYS A 27 -8.81 8.39 23.53
CA LYS A 27 -9.89 9.01 24.32
C LYS A 27 -11.03 9.55 23.47
N GLU A 28 -10.72 10.30 22.41
CA GLU A 28 -11.73 11.04 21.63
C GLU A 28 -12.26 10.24 20.43
N HIS A 29 -11.46 9.33 19.88
CA HIS A 29 -11.84 8.51 18.70
C HIS A 29 -12.03 7.03 19.02
N GLN A 30 -11.78 6.60 20.27
CA GLN A 30 -11.95 5.22 20.73
C GLN A 30 -11.20 4.21 19.83
N LYS A 31 -10.03 4.60 19.32
CA LYS A 31 -9.18 3.74 18.50
C LYS A 31 -8.10 3.09 19.34
N THR A 32 -7.74 1.86 18.98
CA THR A 32 -6.52 1.23 19.49
C THR A 32 -5.31 1.89 18.83
N VAL A 33 -4.35 2.36 19.63
CA VAL A 33 -3.19 3.08 19.10
C VAL A 33 -1.89 2.40 19.50
N HIS A 34 -1.07 2.11 18.49
CA HIS A 34 0.28 1.57 18.67
C HIS A 34 1.31 2.64 18.33
N ILE A 35 2.24 2.87 19.26
CA ILE A 35 3.45 3.65 18.98
C ILE A 35 4.56 2.66 18.67
N VAL A 36 5.17 2.79 17.51
CA VAL A 36 6.43 2.11 17.17
C VAL A 36 7.54 3.11 17.44
N SER A 37 8.20 2.98 18.60
CA SER A 37 9.23 3.90 19.05
C SER A 37 10.64 3.39 18.74
N GLU A 38 11.43 4.22 18.08
CA GLU A 38 12.85 3.95 17.88
C GLU A 38 13.61 3.86 19.20
N ASN A 39 13.32 4.72 20.18
CA ASN A 39 14.01 4.69 21.47
C ASN A 39 13.77 3.36 22.19
N GLU A 40 12.55 2.83 22.15
CA GLU A 40 12.23 1.51 22.74
C GLU A 40 13.01 0.38 22.05
N VAL A 41 13.14 0.42 20.71
CA VAL A 41 13.93 -0.55 19.95
C VAL A 41 15.43 -0.46 20.29
N ILE A 42 15.97 0.75 20.40
CA ILE A 42 17.37 0.96 20.79
C ILE A 42 17.61 0.44 22.20
N THR A 43 16.77 0.83 23.16
CA THR A 43 16.88 0.41 24.57
C THR A 43 16.77 -1.10 24.73
N SER A 44 15.83 -1.74 24.03
CA SER A 44 15.67 -3.20 24.08
C SER A 44 16.81 -3.98 23.39
N SER A 45 17.50 -3.36 22.43
CA SER A 45 18.67 -3.96 21.77
C SER A 45 19.98 -3.84 22.57
N ASN A 46 19.97 -3.10 23.70
CA ASN A 46 21.16 -2.81 24.52
C ASN A 46 22.32 -2.20 23.71
N VAL A 47 22.01 -1.45 22.64
CA VAL A 47 23.00 -0.76 21.81
C VAL A 47 23.12 0.68 22.28
N ASN A 48 24.36 1.18 22.38
CA ASN A 48 24.58 2.60 22.66
C ASN A 48 24.06 3.46 21.50
N LYS A 49 23.15 4.39 21.82
CA LYS A 49 22.46 5.25 20.86
C LYS A 49 23.41 6.10 20.02
N ASN A 50 24.44 6.70 20.63
CA ASN A 50 25.41 7.51 19.93
C ASN A 50 26.26 6.69 18.96
N ALA A 51 26.76 5.53 19.41
CA ALA A 51 27.50 4.61 18.55
C ALA A 51 26.65 4.06 17.39
N LEU A 52 25.34 3.90 17.58
CA LEU A 52 24.43 3.44 16.55
C LEU A 52 24.33 4.41 15.37
N TYR A 53 24.16 5.71 15.63
CA TYR A 53 24.00 6.70 14.56
C TYR A 53 25.30 7.12 13.87
N LEU A 54 26.44 6.71 14.43
CA LEU A 54 27.75 6.80 13.79
C LEU A 54 28.04 5.58 12.89
N ASP A 55 27.19 4.55 12.94
CA ASP A 55 27.30 3.34 12.12
C ASP A 55 26.10 3.23 11.15
N SER A 56 26.36 3.47 9.87
CA SER A 56 25.33 3.46 8.83
C SER A 56 24.64 2.11 8.65
N SER A 57 25.30 1.00 8.99
CA SER A 57 24.73 -0.34 8.89
C SER A 57 23.71 -0.58 9.99
N LYS A 58 24.03 -0.20 11.24
CA LYS A 58 23.11 -0.30 12.38
C LYS A 58 21.90 0.61 12.22
N GLU A 59 22.14 1.82 11.72
CA GLU A 59 21.06 2.76 11.41
C GLU A 59 20.09 2.18 10.36
N LYS A 60 20.62 1.54 9.31
CA LYS A 60 19.82 0.86 8.29
C LYS A 60 19.03 -0.32 8.88
N GLU A 61 19.65 -1.09 9.77
CA GLU A 61 19.00 -2.22 10.45
C GLU A 61 17.81 -1.77 11.30
N ILE A 62 17.99 -0.73 12.14
CA ILE A 62 16.89 -0.17 12.94
C ILE A 62 15.77 0.36 12.05
N ARG A 63 16.11 1.09 10.97
CA ARG A 63 15.09 1.55 10.02
C ARG A 63 14.33 0.39 9.38
N SER A 64 15.01 -0.71 9.06
CA SER A 64 14.33 -1.91 8.53
C SER A 64 13.41 -2.54 9.58
N ASN A 65 13.88 -2.64 10.83
CA ASN A 65 13.12 -3.18 11.95
C ASN A 65 11.85 -2.38 12.21
N LEU A 66 11.96 -1.06 12.39
CA LEU A 66 10.82 -0.16 12.63
C LEU A 66 9.79 -0.25 11.51
N LYS A 67 10.24 -0.24 10.25
CA LYS A 67 9.36 -0.41 9.09
C LYS A 67 8.61 -1.74 9.13
N SER A 68 9.29 -2.84 9.48
CA SER A 68 8.66 -4.15 9.61
C SER A 68 7.65 -4.19 10.75
N GLN A 69 7.93 -3.58 11.90
CA GLN A 69 6.98 -3.49 13.01
C GLN A 69 5.73 -2.70 12.62
N VAL A 70 5.90 -1.51 12.02
CA VAL A 70 4.77 -0.72 11.50
C VAL A 70 3.95 -1.54 10.50
N GLN A 71 4.59 -2.23 9.56
CA GLN A 71 3.90 -3.06 8.57
C GLN A 71 3.03 -4.15 9.20
N ARG A 72 3.51 -4.79 10.27
CA ARG A 72 2.77 -5.85 10.99
C ARG A 72 1.59 -5.30 11.80
N LEU A 73 1.72 -4.07 12.30
CA LEU A 73 0.70 -3.42 13.13
C LEU A 73 -0.37 -2.73 12.30
N ILE A 74 -0.10 -2.36 11.05
CA ILE A 74 -1.14 -1.81 10.17
C ILE A 74 -2.24 -2.85 10.00
N GLY A 75 -3.43 -2.51 10.48
CA GLY A 75 -4.59 -3.37 10.49
C GLY A 75 -5.90 -2.58 10.53
N GLN A 76 -7.02 -3.29 10.51
CA GLN A 76 -8.34 -2.69 10.65
C GLN A 76 -8.49 -2.11 12.08
N ASP A 77 -9.12 -0.93 12.19
CA ASP A 77 -9.44 -0.24 13.44
C ASP A 77 -8.30 0.17 14.40
N VAL A 78 -7.05 0.10 13.95
CA VAL A 78 -5.90 0.62 14.71
C VAL A 78 -5.31 1.88 14.07
N VAL A 79 -4.74 2.77 14.90
CA VAL A 79 -3.85 3.86 14.46
C VAL A 79 -2.42 3.46 14.80
N VAL A 80 -1.52 3.59 13.83
CA VAL A 80 -0.09 3.34 14.08
C VAL A 80 0.65 4.68 14.02
N ILE A 81 1.46 4.96 15.04
CA ILE A 81 2.31 6.14 15.12
C ILE A 81 3.76 5.67 15.07
N MET A 82 4.50 6.12 14.06
CA MET A 82 5.92 5.85 13.93
C MET A 82 6.71 7.00 14.56
N ASP A 83 7.12 6.79 15.81
CA ASP A 83 7.97 7.73 16.56
C ASP A 83 9.45 7.42 16.30
N ALA A 84 9.97 8.01 15.23
CA ALA A 84 11.35 7.90 14.82
C ALA A 84 11.81 9.21 14.16
N PRO A 85 13.13 9.41 13.96
CA PRO A 85 13.64 10.62 13.31
C PRO A 85 13.15 10.80 11.87
N ASN A 86 13.05 9.70 11.11
CA ASN A 86 12.57 9.67 9.72
C ASN A 86 13.19 10.78 8.84
N TYR A 87 14.47 11.08 9.06
CA TYR A 87 15.14 12.28 8.53
C TYR A 87 15.57 12.19 7.08
N ILE A 88 15.60 10.98 6.49
CA ILE A 88 15.95 10.76 5.09
C ILE A 88 14.66 10.72 4.26
N LYS A 89 14.59 11.55 3.21
CA LYS A 89 13.49 11.61 2.23
C LYS A 89 13.23 10.26 1.58
N GLY A 90 14.29 9.55 1.18
CA GLY A 90 14.20 8.21 0.60
C GLY A 90 13.51 7.21 1.53
N TYR A 91 13.76 7.30 2.84
CA TYR A 91 13.12 6.43 3.81
C TYR A 91 11.64 6.77 4.04
N ARG A 92 11.29 8.07 4.07
CA ARG A 92 9.88 8.50 4.10
C ARG A 92 9.12 8.03 2.85
N TYR A 93 9.76 8.08 1.68
CA TYR A 93 9.19 7.52 0.45
C TYR A 93 8.95 6.01 0.54
N GLU A 94 9.89 5.26 1.13
CA GLU A 94 9.71 3.83 1.36
C GLU A 94 8.54 3.52 2.30
N ILE A 95 8.38 4.29 3.39
CA ILE A 95 7.26 4.17 4.32
C ILE A 95 5.93 4.47 3.59
N TYR A 96 5.92 5.50 2.74
CA TYR A 96 4.76 5.81 1.90
C TYR A 96 4.41 4.69 0.92
N CYS A 97 5.40 4.04 0.31
CA CYS A 97 5.15 2.91 -0.57
C CYS A 97 4.51 1.74 0.19
N MET A 98 4.97 1.48 1.41
CA MET A 98 4.40 0.46 2.31
C MET A 98 2.99 0.81 2.77
N SER A 99 2.73 2.07 3.11
CA SER A 99 1.39 2.50 3.52
C SER A 99 0.40 2.41 2.35
N LYS A 100 0.84 2.82 1.16
CA LYS A 100 0.08 2.69 -0.09
C LYS A 100 -0.23 1.24 -0.45
N SER A 101 0.72 0.31 -0.33
CA SER A 101 0.47 -1.11 -0.60
C SER A 101 -0.53 -1.73 0.40
N SER A 102 -0.51 -1.25 1.63
CA SER A 102 -1.41 -1.65 2.72
C SER A 102 -2.78 -0.96 2.66
N LYS A 103 -3.04 -0.12 1.63
CA LYS A 103 -4.29 0.63 1.45
C LYS A 103 -4.66 1.44 2.72
N THR A 104 -3.66 2.01 3.39
CA THR A 104 -3.81 2.78 4.63
C THR A 104 -3.64 4.28 4.32
N THR A 105 -4.40 5.14 4.98
CA THR A 105 -4.14 6.59 4.96
C THR A 105 -2.86 6.87 5.75
N GLN A 106 -2.13 7.90 5.35
CA GLN A 106 -0.92 8.34 6.03
C GLN A 106 -0.93 9.86 6.14
N CYS A 107 -0.41 10.40 7.24
CA CYS A 107 0.04 11.79 7.32
C CYS A 107 1.45 11.88 7.91
N THR A 108 2.13 12.99 7.64
CA THR A 108 3.46 13.28 8.17
C THR A 108 3.34 14.40 9.20
N LEU A 109 3.85 14.15 10.40
CA LEU A 109 4.02 15.15 11.45
C LEU A 109 5.46 15.63 11.48
N HIS A 110 5.69 16.91 11.17
CA HIS A 110 6.98 17.55 11.34
C HIS A 110 7.03 18.27 12.69
N CYS A 111 7.85 17.77 13.61
CA CYS A 111 8.18 18.46 14.85
C CYS A 111 9.34 19.43 14.58
N GLU A 112 8.99 20.68 14.28
CA GLU A 112 9.91 21.76 13.97
C GLU A 112 10.50 22.34 15.25
N ALA A 113 11.82 22.49 15.29
CA ALA A 113 12.54 23.09 16.39
C ALA A 113 13.81 23.76 15.88
N ALA A 114 14.18 24.89 16.47
CA ALA A 114 15.50 25.47 16.28
C ALA A 114 16.57 24.50 16.82
N THR A 115 17.73 24.44 16.16
CA THR A 115 18.83 23.54 16.54
C THR A 115 19.36 23.82 17.94
N THR A 116 19.37 25.10 18.34
CA THR A 116 19.73 25.55 19.70
C THR A 116 18.76 25.03 20.75
N THR A 117 17.46 25.22 20.55
CA THR A 117 16.40 24.74 21.45
C THR A 117 16.39 23.22 21.55
N ALA A 118 16.55 22.52 20.42
CA ALA A 118 16.64 21.07 20.40
C ALA A 118 17.88 20.57 21.18
N TRP A 119 19.00 21.28 21.12
CA TRP A 119 20.20 20.96 21.91
C TRP A 119 19.99 21.20 23.40
N GLU A 120 19.30 22.27 23.79
CA GLU A 120 18.90 22.52 25.18
C GLU A 120 18.02 21.39 25.72
N PHE A 121 17.02 20.97 24.95
CA PHE A 121 16.16 19.82 25.29
C PHE A 121 16.94 18.51 25.37
N ASN A 122 17.98 18.33 24.54
CA ASN A 122 18.87 17.19 24.64
C ASN A 122 19.64 17.18 25.97
N ASN A 123 20.23 18.32 26.36
CA ASN A 123 20.99 18.43 27.61
C ASN A 123 20.11 18.25 28.85
N ALA A 124 18.86 18.73 28.81
CA ALA A 124 17.90 18.55 29.89
C ALA A 124 17.47 17.08 30.11
N ARG A 125 17.72 16.18 29.15
CA ARG A 125 17.42 14.73 29.32
C ARG A 125 18.44 14.05 30.22
N HIS A 126 19.71 14.43 30.14
CA HIS A 126 20.77 13.89 31.00
C HIS A 126 20.47 14.06 32.49
N THR A 127 19.74 15.10 32.88
CA THR A 127 19.45 15.42 34.27
C THR A 127 18.19 14.75 34.81
N ALA A 128 17.27 14.30 33.94
CA ALA A 128 15.91 13.92 34.33
C ALA A 128 15.68 12.42 34.53
N THR A 129 16.35 11.54 33.76
CA THR A 129 15.92 10.13 33.68
C THR A 129 16.70 9.15 34.55
N GLY A 130 17.92 9.44 35.02
CA GLY A 130 18.69 8.54 35.91
C GLY A 130 19.01 7.13 35.37
N THR A 131 18.43 6.75 34.23
CA THR A 131 18.54 5.47 33.54
C THR A 131 19.07 5.73 32.14
N GLY A 132 20.29 5.26 31.83
CA GLY A 132 20.82 5.09 30.48
C GLY A 132 20.88 6.33 29.58
N ASP A 133 22.04 6.62 29.01
CA ASP A 133 22.30 7.79 28.16
C ASP A 133 21.42 7.85 26.88
N GLU A 134 20.16 8.32 27.00
CA GLU A 134 19.25 8.56 25.87
C GLU A 134 19.56 9.86 25.11
N SER A 135 20.49 10.65 25.66
CA SER A 135 20.95 11.91 25.10
C SER A 135 21.90 11.66 23.93
N TYR A 136 21.90 12.59 22.99
CA TYR A 136 22.86 12.61 21.91
C TYR A 136 24.14 13.34 22.36
N SER A 137 25.28 12.76 22.04
CA SER A 137 26.56 13.47 22.06
C SER A 137 26.52 14.63 21.07
N ARG A 138 27.39 15.62 21.27
CA ARG A 138 27.44 16.78 20.37
C ARG A 138 27.73 16.37 18.92
N GLU A 139 28.70 15.48 18.74
CA GLU A 139 29.09 14.94 17.44
C GLU A 139 27.90 14.23 16.74
N THR A 140 27.23 13.32 17.44
CA THR A 140 26.08 12.59 16.88
C THR A 140 24.92 13.53 16.56
N PHE A 141 24.63 14.49 17.44
CA PHE A 141 23.56 15.47 17.24
C PHE A 141 23.81 16.31 15.98
N ASP A 142 24.99 16.92 15.87
CA ASP A 142 25.35 17.77 14.73
C ASP A 142 25.34 16.96 13.42
N ALA A 143 25.85 15.71 13.44
CA ALA A 143 25.82 14.83 12.29
C ALA A 143 24.39 14.44 11.85
N LEU A 144 23.46 14.26 12.79
CA LEU A 144 22.05 13.99 12.47
C LEU A 144 21.32 15.22 11.95
N VAL A 145 21.59 16.40 12.51
CA VAL A 145 21.04 17.68 12.03
C VAL A 145 21.52 17.96 10.60
N MET A 146 22.82 17.77 10.31
CA MET A 146 23.38 17.98 8.97
C MET A 146 22.75 17.04 7.92
N ARG A 147 22.39 15.81 8.32
CA ARG A 147 21.73 14.81 7.46
C ARG A 147 20.21 15.01 7.34
N TYR A 148 19.63 15.96 8.07
CA TYR A 148 18.17 16.12 8.12
C TYR A 148 17.61 16.72 6.84
N GLU A 149 16.81 15.93 6.11
CA GLU A 149 16.07 16.39 4.95
C GLU A 149 14.62 16.69 5.35
N ALA A 150 14.32 17.97 5.60
CA ALA A 150 12.99 18.41 6.02
C ALA A 150 11.88 17.92 5.07
N PRO A 151 10.70 17.55 5.59
CA PRO A 151 9.57 17.14 4.76
C PRO A 151 9.02 18.31 3.94
N ASP A 152 8.52 18.02 2.75
CA ASP A 152 7.96 19.03 1.84
C ASP A 152 6.54 18.63 1.43
N SER A 153 5.56 19.46 1.75
CA SER A 153 4.14 19.23 1.45
C SER A 153 3.82 19.00 -0.04
N ARG A 154 4.69 19.44 -0.96
CA ARG A 154 4.57 19.20 -2.40
C ARG A 154 4.87 17.74 -2.77
N ASN A 155 5.62 17.03 -1.93
CA ASN A 155 5.87 15.61 -2.11
C ASN A 155 4.66 14.79 -1.67
N ARG A 156 4.24 13.87 -2.53
CA ARG A 156 3.07 13.00 -2.25
C ARG A 156 3.28 12.12 -1.00
N TRP A 157 4.51 11.71 -0.72
CA TRP A 157 4.84 10.86 0.43
C TRP A 157 4.95 11.63 1.75
N ASP A 158 5.08 12.95 1.71
CA ASP A 158 5.07 13.81 2.90
C ASP A 158 3.67 14.43 3.15
N SER A 159 2.71 14.24 2.23
CA SER A 159 1.39 14.86 2.27
C SER A 159 0.30 13.90 2.78
N PRO A 160 -0.61 14.33 3.68
CA PRO A 160 -0.68 15.64 4.35
C PRO A 160 0.49 15.89 5.30
N LEU A 161 1.06 17.09 5.22
CA LEU A 161 2.11 17.55 6.12
C LEU A 161 1.50 18.46 7.19
N ILE A 162 1.71 18.10 8.46
CA ILE A 162 1.32 18.89 9.61
C ILE A 162 2.60 19.28 10.35
N VAL A 163 2.85 20.59 10.49
CA VAL A 163 4.02 21.13 11.19
C VAL A 163 3.59 21.63 12.56
N VAL A 164 4.36 21.29 13.59
CA VAL A 164 4.15 21.75 14.97
C VAL A 164 5.49 22.13 15.60
N GLN A 165 5.49 23.21 16.38
CA GLN A 165 6.60 23.62 17.24
C GLN A 165 6.41 23.07 18.66
N ALA A 166 7.33 23.32 19.60
CA ALA A 166 7.26 22.74 20.94
C ALA A 166 6.15 23.36 21.79
N GLU A 167 5.95 24.66 21.64
CA GLU A 167 4.98 25.52 22.30
C GLU A 167 3.54 25.35 21.76
N ASP A 168 3.38 24.78 20.58
CA ASP A 168 2.08 24.65 19.94
C ASP A 168 1.16 23.68 20.68
N SER A 169 -0.14 23.96 20.63
CA SER A 169 -1.14 22.93 20.94
C SER A 169 -1.20 21.88 19.82
N LEU A 170 -1.53 20.63 20.16
CA LEU A 170 -1.65 19.58 19.15
C LEU A 170 -2.87 19.88 18.23
N PRO A 171 -2.69 20.02 16.90
CA PRO A 171 -3.79 20.33 15.98
C PRO A 171 -4.66 19.09 15.69
N LYS A 172 -5.43 18.68 16.71
CA LYS A 172 -6.25 17.47 16.76
C LYS A 172 -7.17 17.27 15.55
N GLU A 173 -7.90 18.30 15.12
CA GLU A 173 -8.84 18.16 13.99
C GLU A 173 -8.09 17.94 12.66
N LYS A 174 -6.93 18.58 12.46
CA LYS A 174 -6.12 18.37 11.25
C LYS A 174 -5.65 16.92 11.14
N PHE A 175 -5.27 16.31 12.25
CA PHE A 175 -4.89 14.90 12.29
C PHE A 175 -6.08 13.98 12.02
N ALA A 176 -7.21 14.20 12.67
CA ALA A 176 -8.41 13.39 12.43
C ALA A 176 -8.83 13.47 10.96
N SER A 177 -8.87 14.67 10.38
CA SER A 177 -9.28 14.84 8.98
C SER A 177 -8.29 14.23 7.99
N ALA A 178 -6.98 14.38 8.23
CA ALA A 178 -5.95 13.77 7.39
C ALA A 178 -6.04 12.24 7.34
N LEU A 179 -6.48 11.62 8.45
CA LEU A 179 -6.43 10.19 8.67
C LEU A 179 -7.76 9.48 8.39
N PHE A 180 -8.89 10.08 8.76
CA PHE A 180 -10.21 9.44 8.73
C PHE A 180 -11.11 9.93 7.58
N ASP A 181 -10.99 11.19 7.16
CA ASP A 181 -11.86 11.75 6.10
C ASP A 181 -11.33 11.48 4.69
N ARG A 182 -10.09 11.02 4.57
CA ARG A 182 -9.43 10.78 3.29
C ARG A 182 -9.55 9.34 2.83
N LYS A 183 -9.72 9.16 1.52
CA LYS A 183 -9.58 7.83 0.90
C LYS A 183 -8.09 7.46 0.81
N PRO A 184 -7.71 6.22 1.18
CA PRO A 184 -6.36 5.72 0.98
C PRO A 184 -5.92 5.81 -0.49
N PRO A 185 -4.63 6.08 -0.77
CA PRO A 185 -4.13 6.08 -2.14
C PRO A 185 -4.25 4.69 -2.78
N PRO A 186 -4.65 4.58 -4.06
CA PRO A 186 -4.82 3.29 -4.72
C PRO A 186 -3.46 2.61 -4.89
N PRO A 187 -3.31 1.33 -4.56
CA PRO A 187 -2.01 0.65 -4.65
C PRO A 187 -1.54 0.54 -6.10
N ASN A 188 -0.22 0.45 -6.29
CA ASN A 188 0.33 0.21 -7.63
C ASN A 188 -0.05 -1.21 -8.09
N GLN A 189 -0.58 -1.35 -9.31
CA GLN A 189 -0.97 -2.64 -9.86
C GLN A 189 0.20 -3.63 -9.94
N SER A 190 1.43 -3.15 -10.20
CA SER A 190 2.66 -3.97 -10.21
C SER A 190 3.03 -4.58 -8.85
N THR A 191 2.48 -4.04 -7.75
CA THR A 191 2.71 -4.50 -6.37
C THR A 191 1.52 -5.26 -5.81
N GLN A 192 0.42 -5.38 -6.57
CA GLN A 192 -0.69 -6.22 -6.18
C GLN A 192 -0.37 -7.67 -6.59
N ASN A 193 -0.55 -8.60 -5.65
CA ASN A 193 -0.57 -10.01 -6.01
C ASN A 193 -1.71 -10.21 -7.02
N ALA A 194 -1.42 -10.87 -8.13
CA ALA A 194 -2.47 -11.27 -9.06
C ALA A 194 -3.52 -12.06 -8.26
N PRO A 195 -4.82 -11.82 -8.48
CA PRO A 195 -5.85 -12.63 -7.84
C PRO A 195 -5.54 -14.10 -8.10
N LEU A 196 -5.68 -14.93 -7.08
CA LEU A 196 -5.53 -16.38 -7.20
C LEU A 196 -6.57 -16.85 -8.22
N SER A 197 -6.14 -16.97 -9.48
CA SER A 197 -6.94 -17.61 -10.52
C SER A 197 -7.10 -19.07 -10.12
N ALA A 198 -8.24 -19.69 -10.42
CA ALA A 198 -8.37 -21.13 -10.24
C ALA A 198 -7.18 -21.81 -10.95
N THR A 199 -6.55 -22.80 -10.31
CA THR A 199 -5.26 -23.39 -10.74
C THR A 199 -5.23 -23.79 -12.22
N ASN A 200 -6.41 -24.04 -12.83
CA ASN A 200 -6.59 -24.42 -14.23
C ASN A 200 -7.39 -23.42 -15.09
N TYR A 201 -7.68 -22.19 -14.64
CA TYR A 201 -8.58 -21.28 -15.36
C TYR A 201 -8.14 -21.00 -16.80
N LEU A 202 -6.85 -20.69 -17.03
CA LEU A 202 -6.35 -20.42 -18.37
C LEU A 202 -6.42 -21.64 -19.29
N HIS A 203 -6.20 -22.83 -18.74
CA HIS A 203 -6.33 -24.08 -19.47
C HIS A 203 -7.80 -24.36 -19.84
N GLU A 204 -8.71 -24.23 -18.87
CA GLU A 204 -10.16 -24.37 -19.10
C GLU A 204 -10.69 -23.32 -20.08
N LEU A 205 -10.21 -22.08 -20.00
CA LEU A 205 -10.53 -21.01 -20.94
C LEU A 205 -10.13 -21.38 -22.38
N ASP A 206 -8.90 -21.86 -22.57
CA ASP A 206 -8.39 -22.24 -23.88
C ASP A 206 -9.16 -23.45 -24.45
N ARG A 207 -9.39 -24.47 -23.62
CA ARG A 207 -10.14 -25.68 -23.95
C ARG A 207 -11.60 -25.39 -24.32
N ILE A 208 -12.35 -24.72 -23.45
CA ILE A 208 -13.78 -24.43 -23.66
C ILE A 208 -14.00 -23.58 -24.92
N THR A 209 -13.16 -22.55 -25.13
CA THR A 209 -13.28 -21.71 -26.34
C THR A 209 -12.95 -22.50 -27.61
N GLN A 210 -11.99 -23.41 -27.57
CA GLN A 210 -11.64 -24.27 -28.69
C GLN A 210 -12.74 -25.30 -29.00
N ASP A 211 -13.35 -25.88 -27.97
CA ASP A 211 -14.47 -26.83 -28.10
C ASP A 211 -15.67 -26.14 -28.78
N ILE A 212 -15.97 -24.90 -28.39
CA ILE A 212 -17.04 -24.09 -29.02
C ILE A 212 -16.73 -23.79 -30.48
N VAL A 213 -15.49 -23.37 -30.81
CA VAL A 213 -15.09 -23.13 -32.21
C VAL A 213 -15.21 -24.40 -33.05
N THR A 214 -14.79 -25.54 -32.50
CA THR A 214 -14.89 -26.85 -33.16
C THR A 214 -16.34 -27.24 -33.39
N ALA A 215 -17.21 -27.04 -32.40
CA ALA A 215 -18.65 -27.30 -32.52
C ALA A 215 -19.28 -26.45 -33.63
N ILE A 216 -18.98 -25.15 -33.70
CA ILE A 216 -19.46 -24.25 -34.76
C ILE A 216 -19.01 -24.74 -36.14
N MET A 217 -17.71 -25.04 -36.31
CA MET A 217 -17.19 -25.53 -37.59
C MET A 217 -17.83 -26.86 -38.00
N SER A 218 -18.03 -27.78 -37.05
CA SER A 218 -18.66 -29.07 -37.34
C SER A 218 -20.11 -28.92 -37.80
N ALA A 219 -20.88 -28.04 -37.15
CA ALA A 219 -22.27 -27.79 -37.52
C ALA A 219 -22.38 -27.15 -38.92
N GLN A 220 -21.51 -26.20 -39.23
CA GLN A 220 -21.46 -25.58 -40.57
C GLN A 220 -21.09 -26.59 -41.67
N ASN A 221 -20.18 -27.54 -41.39
CA ASN A 221 -19.80 -28.60 -42.34
C ASN A 221 -20.92 -29.62 -42.56
N MET A 222 -21.80 -29.82 -41.58
CA MET A 222 -23.00 -30.67 -41.69
C MET A 222 -24.15 -29.99 -42.43
N GLY A 223 -23.96 -28.75 -42.91
CA GLY A 223 -24.99 -28.00 -43.63
C GLY A 223 -26.10 -27.44 -42.73
N LEU A 224 -25.87 -27.34 -41.41
CA LEU A 224 -26.79 -26.65 -40.51
C LEU A 224 -26.72 -25.15 -40.78
N GLU A 225 -27.85 -24.58 -41.18
CA GLU A 225 -28.02 -23.15 -41.41
C GLU A 225 -28.86 -22.55 -40.27
N GLY A 226 -28.37 -21.48 -39.65
CA GLY A 226 -29.05 -20.78 -38.54
C GLY A 226 -28.27 -20.79 -37.22
N ASP A 227 -29.00 -20.70 -36.11
CA ASP A 227 -28.43 -20.64 -34.76
C ASP A 227 -27.81 -22.00 -34.35
N ILE A 228 -26.52 -21.99 -34.02
CA ILE A 228 -25.80 -23.20 -33.61
C ILE A 228 -25.87 -23.35 -32.09
N LYS A 229 -26.50 -24.42 -31.62
CA LYS A 229 -26.52 -24.78 -30.19
C LYS A 229 -25.18 -25.38 -29.76
N ILE A 230 -24.70 -25.00 -28.59
CA ILE A 230 -23.44 -25.53 -28.05
C ILE A 230 -23.70 -26.88 -27.36
N PRO A 231 -23.00 -27.98 -27.74
CA PRO A 231 -23.16 -29.28 -27.11
C PRO A 231 -22.94 -29.24 -25.60
N GLY A 232 -23.85 -29.84 -24.82
CA GLY A 232 -23.77 -29.88 -23.35
C GLY A 232 -24.12 -28.56 -22.64
N LYS A 233 -24.61 -27.56 -23.38
CA LYS A 233 -25.07 -26.26 -22.85
C LYS A 233 -26.32 -25.82 -23.61
N ASP A 234 -27.45 -26.46 -23.31
CA ASP A 234 -28.72 -26.31 -24.05
C ASP A 234 -29.28 -24.88 -24.08
N SER A 235 -28.84 -24.01 -23.16
CA SER A 235 -29.22 -22.60 -23.09
C SER A 235 -28.33 -21.65 -23.92
N LEU A 236 -27.26 -22.15 -24.55
CA LEU A 236 -26.30 -21.34 -25.29
C LEU A 236 -26.39 -21.61 -26.80
N SER A 237 -26.69 -20.57 -27.58
CA SER A 237 -26.65 -20.60 -29.04
C SER A 237 -25.83 -19.44 -29.60
N VAL A 238 -25.08 -19.75 -30.67
CA VAL A 238 -24.37 -18.76 -31.47
C VAL A 238 -25.23 -18.38 -32.67
N LYS A 239 -25.56 -17.10 -32.76
CA LYS A 239 -26.42 -16.54 -33.81
C LYS A 239 -25.56 -16.17 -35.01
N LEU A 240 -25.66 -16.97 -36.06
CA LEU A 240 -24.89 -16.76 -37.28
C LEU A 240 -25.53 -15.74 -38.23
N ASN A 241 -26.81 -15.40 -38.06
CA ASN A 241 -27.56 -14.44 -38.88
C ASN A 241 -27.44 -14.69 -40.41
N GLY A 242 -27.36 -15.97 -40.81
CA GLY A 242 -27.19 -16.36 -42.22
C GLY A 242 -25.76 -16.32 -42.76
N ASN A 243 -24.77 -15.91 -41.96
CA ASN A 243 -23.37 -15.85 -42.36
C ASN A 243 -22.63 -17.15 -42.04
N LYS A 244 -21.87 -17.68 -43.01
CA LYS A 244 -20.90 -18.75 -42.75
C LYS A 244 -19.60 -18.14 -42.24
N LEU A 245 -19.21 -18.51 -41.02
CA LEU A 245 -17.91 -18.15 -40.46
C LEU A 245 -16.81 -19.07 -40.98
N THR A 246 -15.70 -18.47 -41.37
CA THR A 246 -14.46 -19.19 -41.73
C THR A 246 -13.65 -19.53 -40.49
N ALA A 247 -12.80 -20.56 -40.58
CA ALA A 247 -11.86 -20.92 -39.52
C ALA A 247 -10.97 -19.72 -39.10
N ALA A 248 -10.59 -18.88 -40.06
CA ALA A 248 -9.80 -17.68 -39.81
C ALA A 248 -10.55 -16.62 -38.99
N GLN A 249 -11.84 -16.40 -39.26
CA GLN A 249 -12.68 -15.48 -38.48
C GLN A 249 -12.89 -15.99 -37.05
N LEU A 250 -13.23 -17.27 -36.88
CA LEU A 250 -13.39 -17.88 -35.56
C LEU A 250 -12.09 -17.83 -34.75
N GLY A 251 -10.95 -18.13 -35.38
CA GLY A 251 -9.64 -17.99 -34.76
C GLY A 251 -9.32 -16.56 -34.33
N ARG A 252 -9.71 -15.56 -35.14
CA ARG A 252 -9.53 -14.14 -34.80
C ARG A 252 -10.38 -13.74 -33.60
N HIS A 253 -11.67 -14.08 -33.58
CA HIS A 253 -12.57 -13.80 -32.45
C HIS A 253 -12.12 -14.50 -31.17
N ARG A 254 -11.71 -15.77 -31.26
CA ARG A 254 -11.13 -16.50 -30.13
C ARG A 254 -9.90 -15.78 -29.57
N ARG A 255 -8.96 -15.37 -30.43
CA ARG A 255 -7.76 -14.65 -29.97
C ARG A 255 -8.10 -13.31 -29.29
N GLN A 256 -9.08 -12.57 -29.82
CA GLN A 256 -9.54 -11.31 -29.20
C GLN A 256 -10.14 -11.57 -27.81
N PHE A 257 -11.01 -12.57 -27.67
CA PHE A 257 -11.61 -12.95 -26.39
C PHE A 257 -10.56 -13.42 -25.37
N LEU A 258 -9.58 -14.22 -25.80
CA LEU A 258 -8.50 -14.68 -24.93
C LEU A 258 -7.65 -13.50 -24.41
N THR A 259 -7.33 -12.53 -25.27
CA THR A 259 -6.61 -11.32 -24.85
C THR A 259 -7.43 -10.51 -23.84
N TYR A 260 -8.72 -10.33 -24.10
CA TYR A 260 -9.62 -9.63 -23.19
C TYR A 260 -9.73 -10.32 -21.82
N SER A 261 -9.90 -11.64 -21.82
CA SER A 261 -10.02 -12.48 -20.62
C SER A 261 -8.72 -12.55 -19.81
N LYS A 262 -7.55 -12.40 -20.45
CA LYS A 262 -6.25 -12.28 -19.76
C LYS A 262 -6.08 -10.93 -19.06
N MET A 263 -6.65 -9.86 -19.60
CA MET A 263 -6.64 -8.54 -18.96
C MET A 263 -7.65 -8.45 -17.81
N HIS A 264 -8.71 -9.26 -17.85
CA HIS A 264 -9.75 -9.32 -16.83
C HIS A 264 -10.04 -10.78 -16.43
N PRO A 265 -9.13 -11.44 -15.70
CA PRO A 265 -9.32 -12.83 -15.32
C PRO A 265 -10.53 -12.97 -14.39
N SER A 266 -11.52 -13.78 -14.79
CA SER A 266 -12.53 -14.26 -13.86
C SER A 266 -12.01 -15.51 -13.15
N SER A 267 -12.48 -15.75 -11.92
CA SER A 267 -12.11 -16.95 -11.14
C SER A 267 -13.00 -18.15 -11.47
N ASP A 268 -14.08 -17.94 -12.23
CA ASP A 268 -15.15 -18.90 -12.44
C ASP A 268 -15.11 -19.48 -13.86
N THR A 269 -14.69 -20.74 -13.97
CA THR A 269 -14.63 -21.49 -15.24
C THR A 269 -16.01 -21.81 -15.80
N SER A 270 -17.05 -21.85 -14.95
CA SER A 270 -18.41 -22.21 -15.38
C SER A 270 -19.03 -21.18 -16.33
N GLN A 271 -18.60 -19.92 -16.22
CA GLN A 271 -19.11 -18.79 -17.00
C GLN A 271 -18.41 -18.60 -18.35
N VAL A 272 -17.24 -19.23 -18.55
CA VAL A 272 -16.42 -19.05 -19.76
C VAL A 272 -17.22 -19.29 -21.04
N ALA A 273 -17.98 -20.39 -21.09
CA ALA A 273 -18.80 -20.74 -22.24
C ALA A 273 -19.86 -19.67 -22.54
N SER A 274 -20.55 -19.18 -21.51
CA SER A 274 -21.56 -18.14 -21.65
C SER A 274 -20.96 -16.83 -22.14
N LEU A 275 -19.85 -16.39 -21.55
CA LEU A 275 -19.18 -15.15 -21.90
C LEU A 275 -18.64 -15.19 -23.33
N PHE A 276 -18.07 -16.32 -23.76
CA PHE A 276 -17.55 -16.45 -25.12
C PHE A 276 -18.68 -16.46 -26.16
N VAL A 277 -19.79 -17.16 -25.90
CA VAL A 277 -20.96 -17.16 -26.79
C VAL A 277 -21.57 -15.76 -26.88
N GLN A 278 -21.69 -15.04 -25.76
CA GLN A 278 -22.14 -13.64 -25.76
C GLN A 278 -21.19 -12.74 -26.55
N PHE A 279 -19.88 -12.89 -26.37
CA PHE A 279 -18.87 -12.16 -27.13
C PHE A 279 -19.01 -12.42 -28.63
N LEU A 280 -19.15 -13.67 -29.05
CA LEU A 280 -19.38 -14.03 -30.45
C LEU A 280 -20.66 -13.37 -30.97
N ASN A 281 -21.79 -13.53 -30.28
CA ASN A 281 -23.06 -12.95 -30.70
C ASN A 281 -23.00 -11.42 -30.82
N SER A 282 -22.30 -10.73 -29.91
CA SER A 282 -22.08 -9.29 -30.01
C SER A 282 -21.18 -8.91 -31.19
N SER A 283 -20.11 -9.67 -31.43
CA SER A 283 -19.16 -9.43 -32.51
C SER A 283 -19.75 -9.70 -33.89
N LEU A 284 -20.74 -10.60 -33.98
CA LEU A 284 -21.42 -11.01 -35.20
C LEU A 284 -22.70 -10.21 -35.48
N ALA A 285 -23.20 -9.47 -34.50
CA ALA A 285 -24.33 -8.54 -34.66
C ALA A 285 -23.91 -7.20 -35.28
N THR A 286 -22.60 -6.95 -35.40
CA THR A 286 -22.01 -5.75 -36.00
C THR A 286 -21.62 -6.04 -37.45
#